data_AF-A0A6J2TWU0-F1
#
_entry.id   AF-A0A6J2TWU0-F1
#
_cell.length_a   1.000
_cell.length_b   1.000
_cell.length_c   1.000
_cell.angle_alpha   90.00
_cell.angle_beta   90.00
_cell.angle_gamma   90.00
#
_symmetry.space_group_name_H-M   'P 1'
#
loop_
_entity.id
_entity.type
_entity.pdbx_description
1 polymer ?
#
loop_
_entity_poly.entity_id
_entity_poly.type
_entity_poly.pdbx_seq_one_letter_code
_entity_poly.pdbx_strand_id
1 'polypeptide(L)'
;MHKTWNKPLHKRKIWQTITWSGRLIYYMEPLMEHLFDIWMQPLPFPTLLKVIYTCGLLFFILLPVLYPFMVVIFYYGIFQYVSENQFLVEFSQNWDLLGAVANLWSFQVTNRKYLLFVTMYIDRYRVIITAISSTIDYMRMALCFVFS
;
A
#
# COMPACT_ATOMS: atom_id res chain seq x y z
N MET A 1 40.05 -19.58 -8.01
CA MET A 1 39.08 -18.79 -8.80
C MET A 1 37.73 -19.50 -8.82
N HIS A 2 36.84 -19.22 -7.86
CA HIS A 2 35.44 -19.67 -7.93
C HIS A 2 34.65 -18.69 -8.80
N LYS A 3 34.41 -19.03 -10.07
CA LYS A 3 33.43 -18.33 -10.91
C LYS A 3 32.03 -18.72 -10.39
N THR A 4 31.56 -18.03 -9.37
CA THR A 4 30.20 -18.16 -8.89
C THR A 4 29.22 -17.70 -9.96
N TRP A 5 28.28 -18.59 -10.25
CA TRP A 5 27.48 -18.66 -11.44
C TRP A 5 26.19 -17.83 -11.29
N ASN A 6 26.30 -16.55 -10.92
CA ASN A 6 25.13 -15.67 -10.78
C ASN A 6 24.74 -15.01 -12.11
N LYS A 7 24.42 -15.83 -13.13
CA LYS A 7 23.65 -15.29 -14.26
C LYS A 7 22.22 -15.02 -13.77
N PRO A 8 21.72 -13.78 -13.90
CA PRO A 8 20.38 -13.43 -13.44
C PRO A 8 19.33 -14.25 -14.22
N LEU A 9 18.20 -14.56 -13.58
CA LEU A 9 17.21 -15.52 -14.08
C LEU A 9 16.70 -15.13 -15.47
N HIS A 10 16.55 -13.82 -15.72
CA HIS A 10 16.10 -13.25 -17.00
C HIS A 10 17.04 -13.53 -18.19
N LYS A 11 18.30 -13.94 -17.97
CA LYS A 11 19.26 -14.33 -19.02
C LYS A 11 19.30 -15.82 -19.29
N ARG A 12 18.51 -16.63 -18.57
CA ARG A 12 18.49 -18.09 -18.68
C ARG A 12 17.42 -18.53 -19.68
N LYS A 13 17.63 -19.65 -20.38
CA LYS A 13 16.62 -20.23 -21.31
C LYS A 13 15.28 -20.52 -20.63
N ILE A 14 15.31 -20.86 -19.34
CA ILE A 14 14.13 -21.11 -18.50
C ILE A 14 13.24 -19.87 -18.36
N TRP A 15 13.76 -18.65 -18.57
CA TRP A 15 12.95 -17.43 -18.51
C TRP A 15 11.77 -17.44 -19.50
N GLN A 16 11.95 -18.08 -20.66
CA GLN A 16 10.92 -18.18 -21.68
C GLN A 16 9.74 -19.08 -21.26
N THR A 17 9.98 -20.04 -20.36
CA THR A 17 8.96 -20.98 -19.88
C THR A 17 8.24 -20.50 -18.62
N ILE A 18 8.69 -19.42 -17.99
CA ILE A 18 8.05 -18.87 -16.78
C ILE A 18 6.81 -18.06 -17.16
N THR A 19 5.72 -18.27 -16.42
CA THR A 19 4.46 -17.54 -16.56
C THR A 19 4.62 -16.05 -16.26
N TRP A 20 3.72 -15.23 -16.80
CA TRP A 20 3.74 -13.78 -16.54
C TRP A 20 3.70 -13.44 -15.03
N SER A 21 2.91 -14.19 -14.25
CA SER A 21 2.87 -14.07 -12.79
C SER A 21 4.19 -14.42 -12.11
N GLY A 22 4.88 -15.48 -12.55
CA GLY A 22 6.19 -15.85 -12.03
C GLY A 22 7.29 -14.82 -12.33
N ARG A 23 7.20 -14.16 -13.50
CA ARG A 23 8.10 -13.05 -13.84
C ARG A 23 7.85 -11.83 -12.95
N LEU A 24 6.58 -11.51 -12.67
CA LEU A 24 6.24 -10.43 -11.73
C LEU A 24 6.81 -10.69 -10.34
N ILE A 25 6.63 -11.90 -9.81
CA ILE A 25 7.17 -12.27 -8.48
C ILE A 25 8.69 -12.10 -8.46
N TYR A 26 9.39 -12.55 -9.50
CA TYR A 26 10.86 -12.39 -9.61
C TYR A 26 11.32 -10.92 -9.57
N TYR A 27 10.55 -10.00 -10.18
CA TYR A 27 10.89 -8.57 -10.12
C TYR A 27 10.48 -7.91 -8.79
N MET A 28 9.52 -8.49 -8.05
CA MET A 28 9.06 -7.98 -6.75
C MET A 28 9.89 -8.50 -5.57
N GLU A 29 10.54 -9.66 -5.72
CA GLU A 29 11.44 -10.29 -4.75
C GLU A 29 12.43 -9.29 -4.09
N PRO A 30 13.23 -8.50 -4.83
CA PRO A 30 14.17 -7.56 -4.22
C PRO A 30 13.50 -6.43 -3.42
N LEU A 31 12.28 -6.02 -3.78
CA LEU A 31 11.54 -4.99 -3.04
C LEU A 31 11.06 -5.53 -1.69
N MET A 32 10.64 -6.80 -1.65
CA MET A 32 10.26 -7.47 -0.41
C MET A 32 11.46 -7.75 0.48
N GLU A 33 12.58 -8.21 -0.08
CA GLU A 33 13.84 -8.41 0.65
C GLU A 33 14.32 -7.11 1.30
N HIS A 34 14.36 -6.01 0.54
CA HIS A 34 14.72 -4.69 1.07
C HIS A 34 13.75 -4.21 2.17
N LEU A 35 12.46 -4.52 2.07
CA LEU A 35 11.49 -4.19 3.10
C LEU A 35 11.81 -4.93 4.42
N PHE A 36 12.10 -6.23 4.35
CA PHE A 36 12.48 -7.01 5.52
C PHE A 36 13.81 -6.55 6.13
N ASP A 37 14.83 -6.30 5.31
CA ASP A 37 16.16 -5.87 5.77
C ASP A 37 16.10 -4.57 6.59
N ILE A 38 15.28 -3.60 6.17
CA ILE A 38 15.16 -2.30 6.85
C ILE A 38 14.52 -2.42 8.22
N TRP A 39 13.56 -3.34 8.36
CA TRP A 39 12.92 -3.64 9.63
C TRP A 39 13.81 -4.48 10.55
N MET A 40 14.69 -5.31 9.99
CA MET A 40 15.64 -6.14 10.75
C MET A 40 16.92 -5.39 11.18
N GLN A 41 17.22 -4.23 10.58
CA GLN A 41 18.39 -3.41 10.97
C GLN A 41 18.28 -2.86 12.40
N PRO A 42 19.32 -3.04 13.25
CA PRO A 42 19.35 -2.50 14.61
C PRO A 42 19.27 -0.97 14.60
N LEU A 43 18.59 -0.39 15.60
CA LEU A 43 18.35 1.06 15.68
C LEU A 43 19.65 1.84 15.93
N PRO A 44 20.06 2.69 14.98
CA PRO A 44 20.07 4.14 15.26
C PRO A 44 19.42 4.97 14.14
N PHE A 45 18.69 4.33 13.22
CA PHE A 45 17.98 5.04 12.14
C PHE A 45 16.73 5.75 12.68
N PRO A 46 16.47 7.02 12.30
CA PRO A 46 15.24 7.70 12.70
C PRO A 46 14.03 6.93 12.18
N THR A 47 13.17 6.51 13.11
CA THR A 47 11.99 5.67 12.87
C THR A 47 11.05 6.28 11.82
N LEU A 48 10.95 7.60 11.75
CA LEU A 48 10.18 8.32 10.72
C LEU A 48 10.71 8.08 9.30
N LEU A 49 12.03 8.02 9.11
CA LEU A 49 12.62 7.78 7.79
C LEU A 49 12.39 6.34 7.34
N LYS A 50 12.46 5.37 8.27
CA LYS A 50 12.05 3.98 8.01
C LYS A 50 10.59 3.91 7.56
N VAL A 51 9.69 4.61 8.24
CA VAL A 51 8.26 4.66 7.87
C VAL A 51 8.07 5.25 6.47
N ILE A 52 8.64 6.41 6.18
CA ILE A 52 8.53 7.06 4.85
C ILE A 52 9.07 6.14 3.75
N TYR A 53 10.23 5.52 3.97
CA TYR A 53 10.83 4.61 3.02
C TYR A 53 9.97 3.35 2.81
N THR A 54 9.42 2.77 3.88
CA THR A 54 8.53 1.60 3.78
C THR A 54 7.22 1.94 3.07
N CYS A 55 6.67 3.14 3.26
CA CYS A 55 5.51 3.62 2.48
C CYS A 55 5.85 3.73 0.99
N GLY A 56 7.03 4.25 0.65
CA GLY A 56 7.51 4.30 -0.73
C GLY A 56 7.67 2.91 -1.36
N LEU A 57 8.31 1.97 -0.66
CA LEU A 57 8.43 0.58 -1.13
C LEU A 57 7.08 -0.10 -1.32
N LEU A 58 6.17 0.04 -0.36
CA LEU A 58 4.81 -0.51 -0.46
C LEU A 58 4.07 0.04 -1.67
N PHE A 59 4.21 1.34 -1.97
CA PHE A 59 3.62 1.94 -3.17
C PHE A 59 4.12 1.24 -4.45
N PHE A 60 5.42 0.99 -4.58
CA PHE A 60 5.97 0.27 -5.74
C PHE A 60 5.51 -1.19 -5.82
N ILE A 61 5.39 -1.88 -4.68
CA ILE A 61 4.88 -3.25 -4.61
C ILE A 61 3.41 -3.31 -5.06
N LEU A 62 2.61 -2.30 -4.69
CA LEU A 62 1.19 -2.19 -5.03
C LEU A 62 0.95 -1.64 -6.45
N LEU A 63 1.97 -1.07 -7.10
CA LEU A 63 1.85 -0.41 -8.41
C LEU A 63 1.25 -1.30 -9.52
N PRO A 64 1.56 -2.61 -9.63
CA PRO A 64 0.92 -3.50 -10.61
C PRO A 64 -0.60 -3.65 -10.41
N VAL A 65 -1.08 -3.43 -9.19
CA VAL A 65 -2.51 -3.46 -8.86
C VAL A 65 -3.10 -2.05 -9.03
N LEU A 66 -2.42 -1.02 -8.53
CA LEU A 66 -2.90 0.36 -8.62
C LEU A 66 -3.01 0.84 -10.07
N TYR A 67 -2.08 0.45 -10.94
CA TYR A 67 -2.08 0.87 -12.34
C TYR A 67 -3.37 0.51 -13.12
N PRO A 68 -3.83 -0.75 -13.17
CA PRO A 68 -5.08 -1.08 -13.85
C PRO A 68 -6.29 -0.40 -13.20
N PHE A 69 -6.32 -0.25 -11.88
CA PHE A 69 -7.39 0.52 -11.21
C PHE A 69 -7.42 1.98 -11.67
N MET A 70 -6.26 2.64 -11.72
CA MET A 70 -6.16 4.02 -12.19
C MET A 70 -6.58 4.14 -13.66
N VAL A 71 -6.16 3.20 -14.52
CA VAL A 71 -6.58 3.19 -15.93
C VAL A 71 -8.10 3.05 -16.04
N VAL A 72 -8.72 2.12 -15.31
CA VAL A 72 -10.17 1.97 -15.32
C VAL A 72 -10.84 3.26 -14.83
N ILE A 73 -10.48 3.78 -13.66
CA ILE A 73 -11.14 4.96 -13.09
C ILE A 73 -11.01 6.18 -14.03
N PHE A 74 -9.83 6.45 -14.56
CA PHE A 74 -9.62 7.62 -15.41
C PHE A 74 -10.15 7.43 -16.83
N TYR A 75 -9.75 6.37 -17.54
CA TYR A 75 -10.17 6.20 -18.93
C TYR A 75 -11.65 5.89 -19.04
N TYR A 76 -12.16 4.95 -18.22
CA TYR A 76 -13.57 4.61 -18.25
C TYR A 76 -14.41 5.78 -17.70
N GLY A 77 -13.97 6.44 -16.63
CA GLY A 77 -14.67 7.61 -16.09
C GLY A 77 -14.75 8.78 -17.08
N ILE A 78 -13.65 9.10 -17.78
CA ILE A 78 -13.66 10.13 -18.83
C ILE A 78 -14.55 9.72 -19.99
N PHE A 79 -14.46 8.47 -20.44
CA PHE A 79 -15.31 7.96 -21.51
C PHE A 79 -16.79 8.08 -21.16
N GLN A 80 -17.16 7.59 -19.97
CA GLN A 80 -18.53 7.63 -19.47
C GLN A 80 -19.06 9.07 -19.42
N TYR A 81 -18.24 10.01 -18.90
CA TYR A 81 -18.59 11.42 -18.83
C TYR A 81 -18.84 12.06 -20.20
N VAL A 82 -18.00 11.73 -21.19
CA VAL A 82 -18.15 12.25 -22.56
C VAL A 82 -19.36 11.63 -23.24
N SER A 83 -19.60 10.32 -23.08
CA SER A 83 -20.74 9.64 -23.68
C SER A 83 -22.09 10.11 -23.14
N GLU A 84 -22.19 10.39 -21.83
CA GLU A 84 -23.42 10.91 -21.23
C GLU A 84 -23.70 12.35 -21.70
N ASN A 85 -22.67 13.21 -21.74
CA ASN A 85 -22.85 14.62 -22.11
C ASN A 85 -23.01 14.87 -23.61
N GLN A 86 -22.31 14.13 -24.48
CA GLN A 86 -22.30 14.39 -25.92
C GLN A 86 -23.23 13.46 -26.72
N PHE A 87 -23.44 12.23 -26.25
CA PHE A 87 -24.16 11.20 -27.00
C PHE A 87 -25.48 10.78 -26.33
N LEU A 88 -25.82 11.33 -25.16
CA LEU A 88 -27.04 11.00 -24.39
C LEU A 88 -27.22 9.48 -24.20
N VAL A 89 -26.11 8.76 -24.01
CA VAL A 89 -26.11 7.31 -23.76
C VAL A 89 -26.31 7.09 -22.27
N GLU A 90 -27.41 6.42 -21.90
CA GLU A 90 -27.67 6.02 -20.52
C GLU A 90 -26.95 4.70 -20.19
N PHE A 91 -26.09 4.71 -19.18
CA PHE A 91 -25.40 3.51 -18.70
C PHE A 91 -26.27 2.77 -17.67
N SER A 92 -26.29 1.44 -17.77
CA SER A 92 -26.94 0.59 -16.76
C SER A 92 -26.24 0.73 -15.41
N GLN A 93 -26.99 0.59 -14.31
CA GLN A 93 -26.53 0.83 -12.95
C GLN A 93 -25.28 0.04 -12.52
N ASN A 94 -25.01 -1.13 -13.12
CA ASN A 94 -23.79 -1.92 -12.83
C ASN A 94 -22.53 -1.38 -13.51
N TRP A 95 -22.70 -0.55 -14.55
CA TRP A 95 -21.65 0.01 -15.39
C TRP A 95 -21.46 1.51 -15.18
N ASP A 96 -22.28 2.11 -14.31
CA ASP A 96 -22.23 3.51 -13.96
C ASP A 96 -21.20 3.76 -12.84
N LEU A 97 -19.96 4.01 -13.26
CA LEU A 97 -18.86 4.32 -12.34
C LEU A 97 -19.00 5.74 -11.76
N LEU A 98 -19.45 6.71 -12.56
CA LEU A 98 -19.59 8.09 -12.13
C LEU A 98 -20.71 8.27 -11.08
N GLY A 99 -21.88 7.69 -11.31
CA GLY A 99 -22.98 7.68 -10.36
C GLY A 99 -22.67 6.87 -9.11
N ALA A 100 -21.93 5.76 -9.22
CA ALA A 100 -21.44 5.03 -8.06
C ALA A 100 -20.48 5.88 -7.21
N VAL A 101 -19.54 6.59 -7.84
CA VAL A 101 -18.62 7.51 -7.15
C VAL A 101 -19.38 8.67 -6.51
N ALA A 102 -20.36 9.25 -7.20
CA ALA A 102 -21.20 10.33 -6.66
C ALA A 102 -22.05 9.86 -5.45
N ASN A 103 -22.58 8.64 -5.51
CA ASN A 103 -23.31 8.03 -4.39
C ASN A 103 -22.40 7.70 -3.20
N LEU A 104 -21.18 7.23 -3.45
CA LEU A 104 -20.17 7.04 -2.39
C LEU A 104 -19.80 8.38 -1.74
N TRP A 105 -19.64 9.43 -2.55
CA TRP A 105 -19.35 10.78 -2.07
C TRP A 105 -20.49 11.35 -1.23
N SER A 106 -21.74 11.23 -1.70
CA SER A 106 -22.90 11.69 -0.95
C SER A 106 -23.12 10.88 0.34
N PHE A 107 -22.86 9.57 0.31
CA PHE A 107 -22.86 8.73 1.50
C PHE A 107 -21.87 9.21 2.56
N GLN A 108 -20.66 9.61 2.15
CA GLN A 108 -19.63 10.15 3.05
C GLN A 108 -20.04 11.50 3.66
N VAL A 109 -20.73 12.36 2.91
CA VAL A 109 -21.19 13.68 3.37
C VAL A 109 -22.43 13.60 4.27
N THR A 110 -23.35 12.67 4.00
CA THR A 110 -24.61 12.54 4.76
C THR A 110 -24.41 11.82 6.11
N ASN A 111 -23.38 10.99 6.25
CA ASN A 111 -23.22 10.11 7.41
C ASN A 111 -22.34 10.70 8.53
N ARG A 112 -22.63 11.94 8.96
CA ARG A 112 -21.94 12.61 10.10
C ARG A 112 -21.87 11.77 11.38
N LYS A 113 -22.85 10.88 11.60
CA LYS A 113 -22.85 9.94 12.74
C LYS A 113 -21.73 8.88 12.63
N TYR A 114 -21.49 8.35 11.44
CA TYR A 114 -20.37 7.43 11.19
C TYR A 114 -19.02 8.14 11.31
N LEU A 115 -18.94 9.41 10.88
CA LEU A 115 -17.72 10.20 11.04
C LEU A 115 -17.34 10.37 12.53
N LEU A 116 -18.32 10.66 13.38
CA LEU A 116 -18.17 10.71 14.84
C LEU A 116 -17.68 9.39 15.45
N PHE A 117 -18.22 8.26 14.95
CA PHE A 117 -17.81 6.93 15.38
C PHE A 117 -16.36 6.63 14.98
N VAL A 118 -15.98 6.92 13.74
CA VAL A 118 -14.62 6.71 13.23
C VAL A 118 -13.62 7.58 14.00
N THR A 119 -13.93 8.85 14.25
CA THR A 119 -13.06 9.73 15.04
C THR A 119 -12.84 9.21 16.46
N MET A 120 -13.90 8.70 17.10
CA MET A 120 -13.80 8.13 18.44
C MET A 120 -12.95 6.86 18.48
N TYR A 121 -13.04 6.01 17.45
CA TYR A 121 -12.19 4.82 17.32
C TYR A 121 -10.73 5.18 17.08
N ILE A 122 -10.45 6.14 16.21
CA ILE A 122 -9.09 6.61 15.95
C ILE A 122 -8.46 7.16 17.24
N ASP A 123 -9.20 7.97 18.02
CA ASP A 123 -8.71 8.46 19.31
C ASP A 123 -8.45 7.33 20.31
N ARG A 124 -9.31 6.32 20.36
CA ARG A 124 -9.09 5.14 21.20
C ARG A 124 -7.80 4.41 20.82
N TYR A 125 -7.56 4.16 19.53
CA TYR A 125 -6.33 3.51 19.07
C TYR A 125 -5.09 4.35 19.34
N ARG A 126 -5.19 5.68 19.19
CA ARG A 126 -4.10 6.60 19.53
C ARG A 126 -3.69 6.49 21.00
N VAL A 127 -4.66 6.43 21.91
CA VAL A 127 -4.39 6.26 23.35
C VAL A 127 -3.72 4.90 23.62
N ILE A 128 -4.22 3.82 23.02
CA ILE A 128 -3.66 2.47 23.17
C ILE A 128 -2.20 2.44 22.68
N ILE A 129 -1.93 2.96 21.49
CA ILE A 129 -0.57 2.99 20.92
C ILE A 129 0.37 3.82 21.81
N THR A 130 -0.10 4.96 22.33
CA THR A 130 0.69 5.81 23.23
C THR A 130 1.02 5.09 24.54
N ALA A 131 0.07 4.34 25.11
CA ALA A 131 0.28 3.54 26.32
C ALA A 131 1.24 2.36 26.09
N ILE A 132 1.17 1.71 24.92
CA ILE A 132 2.13 0.66 24.56
C ILE A 132 3.52 1.27 24.38
N SER A 133 3.64 2.41 23.69
CA SER A 133 4.91 3.11 23.49
C SER A 133 5.55 3.50 24.82
N SER A 134 4.78 4.09 25.75
CA SER A 134 5.33 4.47 27.06
C SER A 134 5.74 3.25 27.87
N THR A 135 4.99 2.15 27.82
CA THR A 135 5.34 0.90 28.51
C THR A 135 6.67 0.34 27.99
N ILE A 136 6.89 0.38 26.67
CA ILE A 136 8.15 -0.06 26.06
C ILE A 136 9.30 0.85 26.50
N ASP A 137 9.09 2.17 26.55
CA ASP A 137 10.11 3.11 26.99
C ASP A 137 10.46 2.93 28.48
N TYR A 138 9.48 2.66 29.35
CA TYR A 138 9.73 2.33 30.76
C TYR A 138 10.47 1.00 30.93
N MET A 139 10.13 -0.03 30.15
CA MET A 139 10.89 -1.29 30.15
C MET A 139 12.33 -1.09 29.69
N ARG A 140 12.57 -0.27 28.64
CA ARG A 140 13.91 0.07 28.19
C ARG A 140 14.71 0.79 29.28
N MET A 141 14.10 1.77 29.96
CA MET A 141 14.71 2.47 31.08
C MET A 141 15.04 1.50 32.23
N ALA A 142 14.12 0.62 32.61
CA ALA A 142 14.34 -0.36 33.67
C ALA A 142 15.45 -1.35 33.32
N LEU A 143 15.51 -1.82 32.08
CA LEU A 143 16.60 -2.69 31.61
C LEU A 143 17.95 -1.95 31.63
N CYS A 144 17.99 -0.67 31.25
CA CYS A 144 19.22 0.14 31.36
C CYS A 144 19.71 0.29 32.81
N PHE A 145 18.81 0.32 33.80
CA PHE A 145 19.21 0.35 35.22
C PHE A 145 19.65 -1.01 35.77
N VAL A 146 19.12 -2.12 35.26
CA VAL A 146 19.50 -3.48 35.69
C VAL A 146 20.81 -3.94 35.06
N PHE A 147 21.10 -3.50 33.84
CA PHE A 147 22.34 -3.82 33.12
C PHE A 147 23.42 -2.72 33.21
N SER A 148 23.19 -1.70 34.06
CA SER A 148 24.19 -0.73 34.53
C SER A 148 24.86 -1.22 35.80
#